data_AF-A0A819BW92-F1
#
_entry.id   AF-A0A819BW92-F1
#
_cell.length_a   1.000
_cell.length_b   1.000
_cell.length_c   1.000
_cell.angle_alpha   90.00
_cell.angle_beta   90.00
_cell.angle_gamma   90.00
#
_symmetry.space_group_name_H-M   'P 1'
#
loop_
_entity.id
_entity.type
_entity.pdbx_description
1 polymer ?
#
loop_
_entity_poly.entity_id
_entity_poly.type
_entity_poly.pdbx_seq_one_letter_code
_entity_poly.pdbx_strand_id
1 'polypeptide(L)'
;MATKTESGRKLALVIGIGKYEHCEELQNPENDANDMSSILESIDFIVTKKLHLKRAEMQHVLIDFEHSIEPGDMVLFYFAGHGVQWEVCIKDQNYLIFTDTPNLDGAALNKSAINAQNILDTLSDRNPYVTIFLLDCCRKYHLRNPQVNARDPGASEPKSIGLKAMHKAGTLIAFACAPGTIAIEGKGERNGLFTKHLLKNIKTANEDIQMILRDVTNGVIQESESKQIPFVTAALLKRDIYLYSQQTKRPHKPEISDQDLNLDEEIGCGAFGTVYRAEWISRHNIVAVKRLHLTQLDKEAQKEFFNELSLMHSIHYPHIIMFYGACTERGKYALSNTNVAAVTQKVW
;
A
#
# COMPACT_ATOMS: atom_id res chain seq x y z
N MET A 1 -13.05 29.56 -21.50
CA MET A 1 -13.68 28.25 -21.21
C MET A 1 -12.94 27.64 -20.03
N ALA A 2 -13.63 27.09 -19.04
CA ALA A 2 -12.98 26.46 -17.90
C ALA A 2 -12.48 25.06 -18.27
N THR A 3 -11.22 24.75 -17.96
CA THR A 3 -10.66 23.40 -18.09
C THR A 3 -11.27 22.49 -17.03
N LYS A 4 -12.08 21.52 -17.48
CA LYS A 4 -12.64 20.46 -16.64
C LYS A 4 -11.49 19.65 -16.03
N THR A 5 -11.51 19.39 -14.72
CA THR A 5 -10.49 18.58 -14.03
C THR A 5 -10.52 17.13 -14.50
N GLU A 6 -9.36 16.55 -14.83
CA GLU A 6 -9.19 15.21 -15.40
C GLU A 6 -9.28 14.06 -14.37
N SER A 7 -10.32 14.03 -13.53
CA SER A 7 -10.56 12.90 -12.61
C SER A 7 -11.96 12.34 -12.82
N GLY A 8 -12.06 11.02 -13.01
CA GLY A 8 -13.32 10.30 -12.86
C GLY A 8 -13.78 10.24 -11.40
N ARG A 9 -14.86 9.50 -11.15
CA ARG A 9 -15.42 9.27 -9.82
C ARG A 9 -14.46 8.42 -9.00
N LYS A 10 -14.56 8.51 -7.67
CA LYS A 10 -13.91 7.57 -6.76
C LYS A 10 -14.93 6.50 -6.37
N LEU A 11 -14.67 5.25 -6.71
CA LEU A 11 -15.54 4.10 -6.43
C LEU A 11 -14.81 3.14 -5.48
N ALA A 12 -15.48 2.63 -4.44
CA ALA A 12 -14.90 1.62 -3.58
C ALA A 12 -15.81 0.41 -3.38
N LEU A 13 -15.24 -0.79 -3.43
CA LEU A 13 -15.87 -2.04 -3.00
C LEU A 13 -15.19 -2.47 -1.71
N VAL A 14 -15.92 -2.45 -0.59
CA VAL A 14 -15.39 -2.67 0.76
C VAL A 14 -16.05 -3.91 1.35
N ILE A 15 -15.26 -4.95 1.62
CA ILE A 15 -15.76 -6.26 2.06
C ILE A 15 -15.15 -6.61 3.42
N GLY A 16 -15.99 -7.00 4.38
CA GLY A 16 -15.55 -7.52 5.69
C GLY A 16 -16.19 -8.87 5.99
N ILE A 17 -15.39 -9.91 6.23
CA ILE A 17 -15.87 -11.26 6.53
C ILE A 17 -15.25 -11.72 7.85
N GLY A 18 -16.07 -11.72 8.90
CA GLY A 18 -15.72 -12.22 10.23
C GLY A 18 -16.34 -13.59 10.54
N LYS A 19 -17.49 -13.92 9.93
CA LYS A 19 -18.26 -15.13 10.22
C LYS A 19 -18.10 -16.16 9.09
N TYR A 20 -17.80 -17.40 9.46
CA TYR A 20 -17.47 -18.48 8.53
C TYR A 20 -18.17 -19.78 8.94
N GLU A 21 -18.71 -20.51 7.95
CA GLU A 21 -19.41 -21.78 8.17
C GLU A 21 -18.44 -22.97 8.36
N HIS A 22 -17.17 -22.79 8.00
CA HIS A 22 -16.19 -23.88 7.83
C HIS A 22 -14.80 -23.60 8.42
N CYS A 23 -14.58 -22.47 9.11
CA CYS A 23 -13.31 -22.15 9.76
C CYS A 23 -13.46 -21.16 10.94
N GLU A 24 -12.33 -20.79 11.56
CA GLU A 24 -12.26 -19.89 12.73
C GLU A 24 -12.83 -18.50 12.41
N GLU A 25 -13.76 -17.99 13.22
CA GLU A 25 -14.28 -16.62 13.10
C GLU A 25 -13.22 -15.57 13.45
N LEU A 26 -13.34 -14.38 12.87
CA LEU A 26 -12.47 -13.22 13.09
C LEU A 26 -13.27 -12.05 13.66
N GLN A 27 -12.72 -11.37 14.66
CA GLN A 27 -13.44 -10.33 15.41
C GLN A 27 -13.40 -8.95 14.73
N ASN A 28 -12.27 -8.60 14.11
CA ASN A 28 -12.06 -7.26 13.55
C ASN A 28 -12.72 -6.97 12.18
N PRO A 29 -12.82 -7.91 11.20
CA PRO A 29 -13.18 -7.58 9.82
C PRO A 29 -14.49 -6.82 9.59
N GLU A 30 -15.49 -6.99 10.47
CA GLU A 30 -16.74 -6.23 10.40
C GLU A 30 -16.53 -4.76 10.82
N ASN A 31 -15.78 -4.49 11.90
CA ASN A 31 -15.41 -3.13 12.29
C ASN A 31 -14.52 -2.49 11.23
N ASP A 32 -13.54 -3.24 10.73
CA ASP A 32 -12.59 -2.80 9.72
C ASP A 32 -13.28 -2.31 8.44
N ALA A 33 -14.20 -3.11 7.88
CA ALA A 33 -14.99 -2.71 6.71
C ALA A 33 -15.95 -1.54 7.01
N ASN A 34 -16.52 -1.46 8.22
CA ASN A 34 -17.40 -0.35 8.62
C ASN A 34 -16.63 0.98 8.72
N ASP A 35 -15.49 0.98 9.39
CA ASP A 35 -14.67 2.17 9.61
C ASP A 35 -13.96 2.61 8.32
N MET A 36 -13.49 1.64 7.50
CA MET A 36 -12.92 1.90 6.18
C MET A 36 -13.95 2.53 5.23
N SER A 37 -15.20 2.06 5.24
CA SER A 37 -16.26 2.68 4.44
C SER A 37 -16.50 4.13 4.88
N SER A 38 -16.62 4.35 6.19
CA SER A 38 -16.90 5.66 6.79
C SER A 38 -15.82 6.70 6.43
N ILE A 39 -14.53 6.31 6.43
CA ILE A 39 -13.46 7.23 6.05
C ILE A 39 -13.42 7.48 4.54
N LEU A 40 -13.64 6.46 3.70
CA LEU A 40 -13.66 6.60 2.25
C LEU A 40 -14.82 7.48 1.78
N GLU A 41 -16.02 7.30 2.35
CA GLU A 41 -17.17 8.18 2.14
C GLU A 41 -16.84 9.64 2.51
N SER A 42 -16.10 9.87 3.60
CA SER A 42 -15.69 11.22 4.04
C SER A 42 -14.68 11.92 3.11
N ILE A 43 -14.09 11.19 2.16
CA ILE A 43 -13.17 11.72 1.14
C ILE A 43 -13.67 11.49 -0.30
N ASP A 44 -14.99 11.52 -0.48
CA ASP A 44 -15.72 11.50 -1.76
C ASP A 44 -15.71 10.17 -2.53
N PHE A 45 -15.46 9.02 -1.87
CA PHE A 45 -15.72 7.72 -2.49
C PHE A 45 -17.20 7.35 -2.44
N ILE A 46 -17.70 6.83 -3.55
CA ILE A 46 -18.97 6.10 -3.62
C ILE A 46 -18.68 4.67 -3.17
N VAL A 47 -19.07 4.33 -1.94
CA VAL A 47 -18.73 3.05 -1.31
C VAL A 47 -19.86 2.02 -1.46
N THR A 48 -19.53 0.86 -2.02
CA THR A 48 -20.31 -0.37 -1.94
C THR A 48 -19.75 -1.24 -0.82
N LYS A 49 -20.30 -1.10 0.39
CA LYS A 49 -19.95 -1.96 1.54
C LYS A 49 -20.74 -3.27 1.52
N LYS A 50 -20.08 -4.40 1.78
CA LYS A 50 -20.71 -5.70 2.01
C LYS A 50 -20.04 -6.43 3.18
N LEU A 51 -20.83 -7.22 3.91
CA LEU A 51 -20.38 -7.97 5.08
C LEU A 51 -20.81 -9.43 4.98
N HIS A 52 -19.96 -10.35 5.43
CA HIS A 52 -20.23 -11.80 5.53
C HIS A 52 -20.85 -12.42 4.26
N LEU A 53 -20.33 -12.01 3.10
CA LEU A 53 -20.81 -12.48 1.80
C LEU A 53 -20.57 -13.99 1.63
N LYS A 54 -21.52 -14.66 0.99
CA LYS A 54 -21.33 -15.95 0.34
C LYS A 54 -20.76 -15.76 -1.07
N ARG A 55 -20.14 -16.81 -1.62
CA ARG A 55 -19.41 -16.76 -2.90
C ARG A 55 -20.27 -16.37 -4.09
N ALA A 56 -21.49 -16.89 -4.17
CA ALA A 56 -22.45 -16.55 -5.23
C ALA A 56 -22.89 -15.08 -5.13
N GLU A 57 -23.08 -14.56 -3.92
CA GLU A 57 -23.42 -13.15 -3.69
C GLU A 57 -22.26 -12.24 -4.08
N MET A 58 -21.02 -12.63 -3.75
CA MET A 58 -19.82 -11.91 -4.19
C MET A 58 -19.70 -11.86 -5.72
N GLN A 59 -20.01 -12.94 -6.43
CA GLN A 59 -19.98 -12.94 -7.90
C GLN A 59 -20.96 -11.91 -8.48
N HIS A 60 -22.20 -11.84 -7.97
CA HIS A 60 -23.16 -10.83 -8.40
C HIS A 60 -22.70 -9.40 -8.04
N VAL A 61 -22.24 -9.18 -6.81
CA VAL A 61 -21.72 -7.87 -6.35
C VAL A 61 -20.54 -7.41 -7.20
N LEU A 62 -19.64 -8.31 -7.59
CA LEU A 62 -18.49 -7.98 -8.43
C LEU A 62 -18.93 -7.56 -9.83
N ILE A 63 -19.90 -8.26 -10.43
CA ILE A 63 -20.47 -7.92 -11.74
C ILE A 63 -21.18 -6.56 -11.71
N ASP A 64 -22.02 -6.32 -10.70
CA ASP A 64 -22.73 -5.04 -10.54
C ASP A 64 -21.75 -3.86 -10.32
N PHE A 65 -20.70 -4.08 -9.52
CA PHE A 65 -19.66 -3.08 -9.27
C PHE A 65 -18.78 -2.86 -10.52
N GLU A 66 -18.39 -3.91 -11.24
CA GLU A 66 -17.65 -3.81 -12.51
C GLU A 66 -18.41 -2.97 -13.55
N HIS A 67 -19.70 -3.26 -13.75
CA HIS A 67 -20.57 -2.49 -14.65
C HIS A 67 -20.72 -1.02 -14.23
N SER A 68 -20.49 -0.68 -12.95
CA SER A 68 -20.53 0.70 -12.48
C SER A 68 -19.28 1.52 -12.82
N ILE A 69 -18.15 0.86 -13.17
CA ILE A 69 -16.86 1.50 -13.46
C ILE A 69 -16.83 2.00 -14.90
N GLU A 70 -16.51 3.29 -15.03
CA GLU A 70 -16.24 3.96 -16.30
C GLU A 70 -14.74 4.27 -16.46
N PRO A 71 -14.23 4.34 -17.70
CA PRO A 71 -12.83 4.67 -17.95
C PRO A 71 -12.42 6.00 -17.30
N GLY A 72 -11.31 5.99 -16.56
CA GLY A 72 -10.80 7.15 -15.83
C GLY A 72 -11.35 7.33 -14.40
N ASP A 73 -12.25 6.49 -13.91
CA ASP A 73 -12.58 6.42 -12.47
C ASP A 73 -11.36 5.97 -11.64
N MET A 74 -11.32 6.35 -10.36
CA MET A 74 -10.43 5.77 -9.35
C MET A 74 -11.17 4.63 -8.65
N VAL A 75 -10.63 3.41 -8.69
CA VAL A 75 -11.29 2.22 -8.13
C VAL A 75 -10.48 1.69 -6.96
N LEU A 76 -11.13 1.52 -5.80
CA LEU A 76 -10.52 0.94 -4.60
C LEU A 76 -11.25 -0.36 -4.21
N PHE A 77 -10.53 -1.46 -4.12
CA PHE A 77 -11.00 -2.71 -3.54
C PHE A 77 -10.38 -2.89 -2.17
N TYR A 78 -11.20 -3.03 -1.14
CA TYR A 78 -10.77 -3.34 0.22
C TYR A 78 -11.40 -4.66 0.67
N PHE A 79 -10.59 -5.55 1.24
CA PHE A 79 -11.07 -6.80 1.84
C PHE A 79 -10.40 -7.05 3.19
N ALA A 80 -11.23 -7.29 4.22
CA ALA A 80 -10.82 -7.81 5.52
C ALA A 80 -11.39 -9.22 5.75
N GLY A 81 -10.55 -10.18 6.15
CA GLY A 81 -10.98 -11.55 6.42
C GLY A 81 -9.87 -12.60 6.31
N HIS A 82 -10.24 -13.85 6.05
CA HIS A 82 -9.29 -14.92 5.74
C HIS A 82 -8.87 -14.87 4.26
N GLY A 83 -7.58 -15.01 4.01
CA GLY A 83 -7.01 -15.13 2.67
C GLY A 83 -5.92 -16.21 2.63
N VAL A 84 -5.81 -16.92 1.52
CA VAL A 84 -4.90 -18.07 1.40
C VAL A 84 -4.10 -18.01 0.12
N GLN A 85 -2.86 -18.52 0.18
CA GLN A 85 -2.08 -18.80 -1.02
C GLN A 85 -2.13 -20.30 -1.30
N TRP A 86 -2.35 -20.69 -2.54
CA TRP A 86 -2.21 -22.09 -2.98
C TRP A 86 -1.33 -22.17 -4.24
N GLU A 87 -0.41 -23.12 -4.23
CA GLU A 87 0.55 -23.36 -5.31
C GLU A 87 -0.04 -24.36 -6.32
N VAL A 88 -0.31 -23.92 -7.55
CA VAL A 88 -0.81 -24.79 -8.63
C VAL A 88 0.26 -24.96 -9.70
N CYS A 89 1.09 -25.99 -9.51
CA CYS A 89 2.02 -26.66 -10.45
C CYS A 89 3.03 -25.84 -11.30
N ILE A 90 2.78 -24.57 -11.62
CA ILE A 90 3.67 -23.59 -12.25
C ILE A 90 3.44 -22.16 -11.69
N LYS A 91 2.28 -21.85 -11.05
CA LYS A 91 1.98 -20.52 -10.50
C LYS A 91 1.31 -20.56 -9.12
N ASP A 92 1.85 -19.77 -8.21
CA ASP A 92 1.20 -19.37 -6.96
C ASP A 92 -0.01 -18.47 -7.23
N GLN A 93 -1.11 -18.67 -6.50
CA GLN A 93 -2.32 -17.84 -6.60
C GLN A 93 -2.88 -17.46 -5.22
N ASN A 94 -3.49 -16.28 -5.16
CA ASN A 94 -4.11 -15.69 -3.96
C ASN A 94 -5.61 -15.92 -4.00
N TYR A 95 -6.20 -16.46 -2.94
CA TYR A 95 -7.64 -16.67 -2.83
C TYR A 95 -8.19 -15.99 -1.58
N LEU A 96 -9.36 -15.36 -1.71
CA LEU A 96 -10.12 -14.76 -0.62
C LEU A 96 -11.19 -15.77 -0.17
N ILE A 97 -11.35 -15.91 1.14
CA ILE A 97 -12.28 -16.86 1.75
C ILE A 97 -13.57 -16.13 2.12
N PHE A 98 -14.70 -16.68 1.68
CA PHE A 98 -16.05 -16.19 1.89
C PHE A 98 -16.81 -17.08 2.88
N THR A 99 -17.91 -16.59 3.45
CA THR A 99 -18.61 -17.21 4.59
C THR A 99 -18.96 -18.69 4.37
N ASP A 100 -19.37 -19.06 3.16
CA ASP A 100 -19.77 -20.43 2.79
C ASP A 100 -18.67 -21.25 2.10
N THR A 101 -17.39 -20.87 2.20
CA THR A 101 -16.29 -21.53 1.46
C THR A 101 -15.93 -22.89 2.08
N PRO A 102 -16.27 -24.04 1.45
CA PRO A 102 -15.93 -25.35 1.99
C PRO A 102 -14.47 -25.71 1.67
N ASN A 103 -13.96 -26.69 2.42
CA ASN A 103 -12.79 -27.49 2.05
C ASN A 103 -11.57 -26.64 1.65
N LEU A 104 -10.91 -26.08 2.66
CA LEU A 104 -9.69 -25.28 2.53
C LEU A 104 -8.43 -26.14 2.28
N ASP A 105 -8.60 -27.44 2.04
CA ASP A 105 -7.56 -28.43 1.75
C ASP A 105 -7.15 -28.47 0.27
N GLY A 106 -6.78 -27.29 -0.26
CA GLY A 106 -5.89 -27.16 -1.41
C GLY A 106 -6.44 -27.55 -2.78
N ALA A 107 -6.61 -28.85 -3.06
CA ALA A 107 -6.97 -29.35 -4.39
C ALA A 107 -8.39 -28.94 -4.83
N ALA A 108 -9.29 -28.68 -3.87
CA ALA A 108 -10.62 -28.13 -4.13
C ALA A 108 -10.67 -26.59 -4.12
N LEU A 109 -9.65 -25.94 -3.57
CA LEU A 109 -9.65 -24.50 -3.27
C LEU A 109 -9.84 -23.62 -4.52
N ASN A 110 -9.25 -24.01 -5.65
CA ASN A 110 -9.40 -23.28 -6.91
C ASN A 110 -10.83 -23.35 -7.51
N LYS A 111 -11.69 -24.25 -7.00
CA LYS A 111 -13.11 -24.35 -7.32
C LYS A 111 -13.99 -23.80 -6.19
N SER A 112 -13.49 -23.82 -4.95
CA SER A 112 -14.28 -23.46 -3.77
C SER A 112 -14.09 -22.01 -3.33
N ALA A 113 -12.94 -21.36 -3.57
CA ALA A 113 -12.64 -19.98 -3.16
C ALA A 113 -12.52 -19.02 -4.36
N ILE A 114 -12.52 -17.71 -4.10
CA ILE A 114 -12.45 -16.67 -5.15
C ILE A 114 -11.03 -16.15 -5.28
N ASN A 115 -10.46 -16.22 -6.49
CA ASN A 115 -9.10 -15.77 -6.78
C ASN A 115 -9.01 -14.22 -6.80
N ALA A 116 -8.13 -13.65 -5.97
CA ALA A 116 -7.94 -12.20 -5.84
C ALA A 116 -7.37 -11.56 -7.12
N GLN A 117 -6.57 -12.30 -7.89
CA GLN A 117 -6.05 -11.83 -9.18
C GLN A 117 -7.19 -11.70 -10.20
N ASN A 118 -8.17 -12.61 -10.20
CA ASN A 118 -9.34 -12.47 -11.08
C ASN A 118 -10.15 -11.21 -10.75
N ILE A 119 -10.33 -10.88 -9.45
CA ILE A 119 -11.00 -9.63 -9.03
C ILE A 119 -10.20 -8.42 -9.54
N LEU A 120 -8.87 -8.40 -9.33
CA LEU A 120 -8.00 -7.33 -9.83
C LEU A 120 -8.12 -7.18 -11.35
N ASP A 121 -8.11 -8.30 -12.07
CA ASP A 121 -8.19 -8.30 -13.52
C ASP A 121 -9.51 -7.69 -14.01
N THR A 122 -10.65 -8.21 -13.51
CA THR A 122 -12.00 -7.73 -13.79
C THR A 122 -12.15 -6.22 -13.56
N LEU A 123 -11.71 -5.71 -12.40
CA LEU A 123 -11.85 -4.29 -12.08
C LEU A 123 -10.93 -3.38 -12.93
N SER A 124 -9.73 -3.86 -13.27
CA SER A 124 -8.77 -3.08 -14.06
C SER A 124 -9.02 -3.13 -15.57
N ASP A 125 -9.70 -4.16 -16.10
CA ASP A 125 -10.03 -4.24 -17.54
C ASP A 125 -11.07 -3.19 -17.99
N ARG A 126 -11.75 -2.55 -17.04
CA ARG A 126 -12.59 -1.36 -17.24
C ARG A 126 -11.79 -0.08 -17.53
N ASN A 127 -10.46 -0.16 -17.56
CA ASN A 127 -9.53 0.96 -17.78
C ASN A 127 -9.74 2.18 -16.82
N PRO A 128 -9.79 1.96 -15.50
CA PRO A 128 -9.80 3.05 -14.52
C PRO A 128 -8.48 3.85 -14.58
N TYR A 129 -8.49 5.07 -14.04
CA TYR A 129 -7.29 5.90 -13.86
C TYR A 129 -6.27 5.20 -12.94
N VAL A 130 -6.75 4.52 -11.90
CA VAL A 130 -5.98 3.63 -11.04
C VAL A 130 -6.89 2.58 -10.39
N THR A 131 -6.37 1.35 -10.21
CA THR A 131 -6.98 0.34 -9.32
C THR A 131 -6.13 0.16 -8.06
N ILE A 132 -6.72 0.38 -6.89
CA ILE A 132 -6.06 0.28 -5.58
C ILE A 132 -6.63 -0.95 -4.86
N PHE A 133 -5.79 -1.91 -4.47
CA PHE A 133 -6.18 -3.09 -3.70
C PHE A 133 -5.58 -3.04 -2.31
N LEU A 134 -6.42 -3.10 -1.28
CA LEU A 134 -6.03 -3.13 0.13
C LEU A 134 -6.53 -4.43 0.76
N LEU A 135 -5.61 -5.34 1.10
CA LEU A 135 -5.93 -6.70 1.54
C LEU A 135 -5.49 -6.93 2.99
N ASP A 136 -6.43 -6.77 3.93
CA ASP A 136 -6.25 -7.08 5.35
C ASP A 136 -6.62 -8.55 5.63
N CYS A 137 -5.71 -9.44 5.20
CA CYS A 137 -5.94 -10.88 5.22
C CYS A 137 -4.98 -11.62 6.15
N CYS A 138 -5.53 -12.38 7.08
CA CYS A 138 -4.80 -13.43 7.79
C CYS A 138 -4.49 -14.61 6.86
N ARG A 139 -3.29 -15.20 6.97
CA ARG A 139 -2.78 -16.29 6.11
C ARG A 139 -2.56 -17.62 6.86
N LYS A 140 -3.51 -18.01 7.71
CA LYS A 140 -3.46 -19.25 8.50
C LYS A 140 -4.20 -20.40 7.79
N TYR A 141 -3.59 -21.09 6.81
CA TYR A 141 -3.93 -22.51 6.59
C TYR A 141 -2.69 -23.34 6.29
N HIS A 142 -2.53 -24.42 7.07
CA HIS A 142 -1.44 -25.37 6.93
C HIS A 142 -1.78 -26.35 5.82
N LEU A 143 -1.25 -26.07 4.63
CA LEU A 143 -1.42 -26.91 3.45
C LEU A 143 -0.63 -28.21 3.64
N ARG A 144 -1.32 -29.24 4.13
CA ARG A 144 -0.75 -30.58 4.28
C ARG A 144 -0.50 -31.16 2.89
N ASN A 145 0.73 -31.05 2.40
CA ASN A 145 1.11 -31.65 1.11
C ASN A 145 0.77 -33.16 1.14
N PRO A 146 -0.11 -33.68 0.25
CA PRO A 146 -0.56 -35.07 0.30
C PRO A 146 0.56 -36.11 0.13
N GLN A 147 1.75 -35.70 -0.28
CA GLN A 147 2.90 -36.59 -0.50
C GLN A 147 3.74 -36.87 0.76
N VAL A 148 3.56 -36.13 1.87
CA VAL A 148 4.25 -36.44 3.15
C VAL A 148 3.40 -37.40 3.99
N ASN A 149 3.78 -38.67 3.97
CA ASN A 149 3.14 -39.73 4.76
C ASN A 149 3.24 -39.45 6.27
N ALA A 150 2.13 -39.63 6.99
CA ALA A 150 1.98 -39.32 8.42
C ALA A 150 2.67 -40.30 9.39
N ARG A 151 3.89 -40.77 9.04
CA ARG A 151 4.67 -41.74 9.82
C ARG A 151 6.13 -41.35 10.03
N ASP A 152 6.57 -40.18 9.56
CA ASP A 152 7.93 -39.70 9.79
C ASP A 152 8.01 -38.95 11.14
N PRO A 153 8.75 -39.45 12.16
CA PRO A 153 8.87 -38.79 13.46
C PRO A 153 9.68 -37.48 13.41
N GLY A 154 10.33 -37.17 12.28
CA GLY A 154 11.06 -35.93 12.04
C GLY A 154 10.27 -34.83 11.31
N ALA A 155 8.97 -35.03 11.07
CA ALA A 155 8.13 -34.06 10.36
C ALA A 155 8.09 -32.71 11.09
N SER A 156 8.79 -31.72 10.53
CA SER A 156 8.84 -30.34 11.05
C SER A 156 7.43 -29.72 11.09
N GLU A 157 7.21 -28.77 11.99
CA GLU A 157 5.95 -28.04 12.05
C GLU A 157 5.53 -27.49 10.67
N PRO A 158 4.25 -27.62 10.28
CA PRO A 158 3.82 -27.26 8.95
C PRO A 158 3.96 -25.76 8.72
N LYS A 159 4.83 -25.35 7.78
CA LYS A 159 5.00 -23.95 7.38
C LYS A 159 3.65 -23.30 7.03
N SER A 160 3.37 -22.14 7.61
CA SER A 160 2.35 -21.22 7.12
C SER A 160 2.79 -20.64 5.78
N ILE A 161 1.87 -20.54 4.82
CA ILE A 161 2.12 -19.99 3.48
C ILE A 161 1.05 -18.93 3.21
N GLY A 162 1.43 -17.79 2.66
CA GLY A 162 0.56 -16.62 2.61
C GLY A 162 0.87 -15.62 1.50
N LEU A 163 -0.21 -15.04 0.96
CA LEU A 163 -0.35 -14.24 -0.27
C LEU A 163 0.95 -13.74 -0.95
N LYS A 164 1.08 -14.03 -2.24
CA LYS A 164 2.18 -13.56 -3.10
C LYS A 164 1.86 -12.21 -3.75
N ALA A 165 2.89 -11.54 -4.26
CA ALA A 165 2.74 -10.33 -5.07
C ALA A 165 1.83 -10.56 -6.30
N MET A 166 0.78 -9.75 -6.40
CA MET A 166 -0.06 -9.57 -7.59
C MET A 166 0.50 -8.42 -8.43
N HIS A 167 0.18 -8.35 -9.73
CA HIS A 167 0.60 -7.23 -10.59
C HIS A 167 -0.32 -7.03 -11.79
N LYS A 168 -0.59 -5.77 -12.12
CA LYS A 168 -1.21 -5.30 -13.37
C LYS A 168 -0.86 -3.83 -13.59
N ALA A 169 -0.70 -3.39 -14.84
CA ALA A 169 -0.43 -1.98 -15.13
C ALA A 169 -1.61 -1.09 -14.68
N GLY A 170 -1.30 0.08 -14.11
CA GLY A 170 -2.31 1.00 -13.56
C GLY A 170 -2.76 0.63 -12.15
N THR A 171 -2.06 -0.28 -11.45
CA THR A 171 -2.51 -0.78 -10.14
C THR A 171 -1.53 -0.51 -9.01
N LEU A 172 -2.07 -0.37 -7.80
CA LEU A 172 -1.33 -0.38 -6.55
C LEU A 172 -2.00 -1.41 -5.63
N ILE A 173 -1.19 -2.21 -4.93
CA ILE A 173 -1.68 -3.34 -4.13
C ILE A 173 -0.90 -3.34 -2.81
N ALA A 174 -1.61 -3.24 -1.69
CA ALA A 174 -1.06 -3.33 -0.35
C ALA A 174 -1.66 -4.52 0.39
N PHE A 175 -0.79 -5.34 0.98
CA PHE A 175 -1.12 -6.48 1.82
C PHE A 175 -0.76 -6.15 3.26
N ALA A 176 -1.62 -6.51 4.22
CA ALA A 176 -1.37 -6.31 5.65
C ALA A 176 -0.07 -6.97 6.16
N CYS A 177 0.43 -7.99 5.46
CA CYS A 177 1.70 -8.64 5.76
C CYS A 177 2.40 -9.19 4.49
N ALA A 178 3.73 -9.32 4.54
CA ALA A 178 4.59 -9.76 3.44
C ALA A 178 4.46 -11.26 3.11
N PRO A 179 4.73 -11.69 1.86
CA PRO A 179 4.63 -13.10 1.45
C PRO A 179 5.23 -14.10 2.45
N GLY A 180 4.46 -15.13 2.79
CA GLY A 180 4.82 -16.16 3.79
C GLY A 180 4.59 -15.80 5.27
N THR A 181 4.36 -14.53 5.64
CA THR A 181 4.08 -14.14 7.05
C THR A 181 2.56 -14.07 7.35
N ILE A 182 2.18 -13.73 8.59
CA ILE A 182 0.79 -13.70 9.08
C ILE A 182 0.47 -12.30 9.63
N ALA A 183 -0.74 -11.78 9.39
CA ALA A 183 -1.24 -10.56 10.00
C ALA A 183 -1.75 -10.82 11.44
N ILE A 184 -1.56 -9.85 12.33
CA ILE A 184 -1.95 -9.94 13.74
C ILE A 184 -3.39 -9.46 13.89
N GLU A 185 -4.24 -10.35 14.41
CA GLU A 185 -5.58 -9.97 14.86
C GLU A 185 -5.48 -9.11 16.13
N GLY A 186 -6.21 -7.99 16.15
CA GLY A 186 -6.20 -7.03 17.24
C GLY A 186 -6.99 -7.53 18.44
N LYS A 187 -6.39 -8.42 19.24
CA LYS A 187 -7.05 -9.01 20.43
C LYS A 187 -7.46 -7.94 21.44
N GLY A 188 -8.76 -7.65 21.49
CA GLY A 188 -9.33 -6.59 22.34
C GLY A 188 -9.29 -5.18 21.73
N GLU A 189 -8.66 -5.02 20.56
CA GLU A 189 -8.70 -3.78 19.78
C GLU A 189 -9.95 -3.78 18.87
N ARG A 190 -10.41 -2.58 18.48
CA ARG A 190 -11.55 -2.45 17.57
C ARG A 190 -11.24 -3.02 16.18
N ASN A 191 -10.05 -2.71 15.66
CA ASN A 191 -9.64 -2.91 14.28
C ASN A 191 -8.41 -3.80 14.16
N GLY A 192 -8.24 -4.46 13.01
CA GLY A 192 -6.99 -5.13 12.64
C GLY A 192 -5.84 -4.14 12.56
N LEU A 193 -4.61 -4.56 12.88
CA LEU A 193 -3.47 -3.64 13.03
C LEU A 193 -3.17 -2.85 11.74
N PHE A 194 -3.27 -3.49 10.57
CA PHE A 194 -3.07 -2.80 9.29
C PHE A 194 -4.16 -1.77 9.03
N THR A 195 -5.44 -2.13 9.22
CA THR A 195 -6.56 -1.20 9.10
C THR A 195 -6.50 -0.04 10.10
N LYS A 196 -6.14 -0.27 11.36
CA LYS A 196 -5.89 0.78 12.37
C LYS A 196 -4.94 1.86 11.85
N HIS A 197 -3.82 1.46 11.24
CA HIS A 197 -2.86 2.40 10.66
C HIS A 197 -3.33 3.01 9.34
N LEU A 198 -4.07 2.29 8.48
CA LEU A 198 -4.71 2.88 7.29
C LEU A 198 -5.67 4.01 7.67
N LEU A 199 -6.59 3.76 8.60
CA LEU A 199 -7.59 4.73 9.07
C LEU A 199 -6.93 5.99 9.65
N LYS A 200 -5.84 5.83 10.40
CA LYS A 200 -5.05 6.95 10.93
C LYS A 200 -4.49 7.82 9.81
N ASN A 201 -3.78 7.23 8.85
CA ASN A 201 -3.00 7.97 7.85
C ASN A 201 -3.86 8.51 6.69
N ILE A 202 -4.93 7.81 6.28
CA ILE A 202 -5.87 8.31 5.25
C ILE A 202 -6.55 9.61 5.72
N LYS A 203 -6.85 9.73 7.03
CA LYS A 203 -7.56 10.89 7.60
C LYS A 203 -6.73 12.18 7.59
N THR A 204 -5.40 12.05 7.63
CA THR A 204 -4.47 13.17 7.81
C THR A 204 -3.73 13.56 6.53
N ALA A 205 -3.80 12.75 5.48
CA ALA A 205 -2.98 12.90 4.29
C ALA A 205 -3.61 13.81 3.22
N ASN A 206 -2.83 14.82 2.80
CA ASN A 206 -2.96 15.49 1.50
C ASN A 206 -1.75 15.08 0.63
N GLU A 207 -1.57 13.76 0.46
CA GLU A 207 -0.33 13.14 -0.01
C GLU A 207 -0.56 11.99 -0.99
N ASP A 208 0.50 11.62 -1.73
CA ASP A 208 0.51 10.42 -2.57
C ASP A 208 0.28 9.15 -1.74
N ILE A 209 -0.53 8.25 -2.27
CA ILE A 209 -0.90 6.99 -1.61
C ILE A 209 0.30 6.10 -1.24
N GLN A 210 1.42 6.16 -1.96
CA GLN A 210 2.61 5.38 -1.61
C GLN A 210 3.28 5.94 -0.35
N MET A 211 3.20 7.26 -0.11
CA MET A 211 3.62 7.87 1.15
C MET A 211 2.71 7.46 2.30
N ILE A 212 1.38 7.51 2.09
CA ILE A 212 0.39 7.02 3.06
C ILE A 212 0.71 5.57 3.45
N LEU A 213 0.92 4.68 2.48
CA LEU A 213 1.18 3.26 2.72
C LEU A 213 2.56 2.99 3.32
N ARG A 214 3.55 3.84 3.06
CA ARG A 214 4.85 3.82 3.72
C ARG A 214 4.71 4.16 5.21
N ASP A 215 3.96 5.20 5.54
CA ASP A 215 3.74 5.61 6.94
C ASP A 215 2.85 4.59 7.70
N VAL A 216 1.89 3.95 7.01
CA VAL A 216 1.19 2.75 7.49
C VAL A 216 2.16 1.60 7.77
N THR A 217 3.08 1.31 6.84
CA THR A 217 4.09 0.25 7.00
C THR A 217 4.97 0.49 8.22
N ASN A 218 5.46 1.72 8.40
CA ASN A 218 6.26 2.10 9.57
C ASN A 218 5.47 1.93 10.88
N GLY A 219 4.23 2.40 10.93
CA GLY A 219 3.36 2.28 12.11
C GLY A 219 3.06 0.82 12.50
N VAL A 220 2.75 -0.04 11.52
CA VAL A 220 2.51 -1.47 11.76
C VAL A 220 3.78 -2.19 12.23
N ILE A 221 4.95 -1.89 11.64
CA ILE A 221 6.23 -2.46 12.08
C ILE A 221 6.54 -2.04 13.52
N GLN A 222 6.36 -0.76 13.85
CA GLN A 222 6.63 -0.22 15.17
C GLN A 222 5.72 -0.85 16.24
N GLU A 223 4.40 -0.89 16.01
CA GLU A 223 3.42 -1.39 16.97
C GLU A 223 3.44 -2.93 17.10
N SER A 224 3.82 -3.65 16.04
CA SER A 224 3.96 -5.11 16.08
C SER A 224 5.31 -5.62 16.61
N GLU A 225 6.26 -4.73 16.93
CA GLU A 225 7.66 -5.10 17.20
C GLU A 225 8.28 -5.91 16.05
N SER A 226 8.06 -5.44 14.81
CA SER A 226 8.47 -6.10 13.54
C SER A 226 7.85 -7.48 13.27
N LYS A 227 6.87 -7.94 14.06
CA LYS A 227 6.18 -9.24 13.84
C LYS A 227 5.23 -9.20 12.64
N GLN A 228 4.75 -8.01 12.26
CA GLN A 228 3.96 -7.79 11.06
C GLN A 228 4.61 -6.71 10.19
N ILE A 229 4.86 -7.04 8.93
CA ILE A 229 5.49 -6.16 7.95
C ILE A 229 4.57 -6.09 6.73
N PRO A 230 3.79 -5.01 6.53
CA PRO A 230 3.00 -4.81 5.32
C PRO A 230 3.85 -4.86 4.05
N PHE A 231 3.24 -5.25 2.93
CA PHE A 231 3.93 -5.35 1.65
C PHE A 231 3.13 -4.62 0.57
N VAL A 232 3.81 -3.75 -0.18
CA VAL A 232 3.20 -2.89 -1.20
C VAL A 232 3.89 -3.17 -2.53
N THR A 233 3.09 -3.26 -3.59
CA THR A 233 3.55 -3.29 -4.98
C THR A 233 2.76 -2.28 -5.79
N ALA A 234 3.44 -1.56 -6.69
CA ALA A 234 2.88 -0.48 -7.48
C ALA A 234 3.39 -0.57 -8.92
N ALA A 235 2.47 -0.53 -9.88
CA ALA A 235 2.72 -0.51 -11.31
C ALA A 235 1.94 0.66 -11.95
N LEU A 236 2.03 1.82 -11.32
CA LEU A 236 1.24 3.01 -11.60
C LEU A 236 1.62 3.65 -12.96
N LEU A 237 0.62 4.00 -13.75
CA LEU A 237 0.79 4.64 -15.08
C LEU A 237 0.76 6.18 -15.02
N LYS A 238 0.45 6.73 -13.85
CA LYS A 238 0.25 8.15 -13.58
C LYS A 238 0.99 8.49 -12.28
N ARG A 239 1.52 9.71 -12.21
CA ARG A 239 2.20 10.21 -11.00
C ARG A 239 1.18 10.73 -10.00
N ASP A 240 1.60 10.77 -8.73
CA ASP A 240 0.98 11.49 -7.62
C ASP A 240 -0.52 11.19 -7.46
N ILE A 241 -0.84 10.01 -6.89
CA ILE A 241 -2.20 9.51 -6.68
C ILE A 241 -2.67 9.85 -5.27
N TYR A 242 -3.54 10.85 -5.20
CA TYR A 242 -4.14 11.34 -3.95
C TYR A 242 -5.51 10.70 -3.72
N LEU A 243 -5.67 9.95 -2.62
CA LEU A 243 -6.99 9.49 -2.16
C LEU A 243 -7.90 10.68 -1.79
N TYR A 244 -7.29 11.72 -1.21
CA TYR A 244 -7.90 12.99 -0.86
C TYR A 244 -6.96 14.13 -1.28
N SER A 245 -7.53 15.16 -1.90
CA SER A 245 -6.81 16.39 -2.23
C SER A 245 -7.67 17.56 -1.80
N GLN A 246 -7.19 18.32 -0.82
CA GLN A 246 -7.64 19.70 -0.70
C GLN A 246 -7.07 20.46 -1.88
N GLN A 247 -7.92 21.18 -2.62
CA GLN A 247 -7.50 22.01 -3.74
C GLN A 247 -6.69 23.24 -3.27
N THR A 248 -5.46 23.00 -2.82
CA THR A 248 -4.46 24.06 -2.72
C THR A 248 -4.04 24.41 -4.14
N LYS A 249 -4.32 25.65 -4.57
CA LYS A 249 -4.16 26.12 -5.97
C LYS A 249 -2.70 26.33 -6.40
N ARG A 250 -1.78 25.46 -5.98
CA ARG A 250 -0.36 25.50 -6.37
C ARG A 250 0.08 24.06 -6.67
N PRO A 251 0.81 23.81 -7.77
CA PRO A 251 1.48 22.53 -7.95
C PRO A 251 2.40 22.33 -6.75
N HIS A 252 2.25 21.21 -6.06
CA HIS A 252 3.09 20.90 -4.90
C HIS A 252 4.51 20.69 -5.41
N LYS A 253 5.37 21.71 -5.24
CA LYS A 253 6.80 21.40 -5.14
C LYS A 253 6.95 20.46 -3.94
N PRO A 254 7.81 19.44 -4.00
CA PRO A 254 8.10 18.60 -2.85
C PRO A 254 9.02 19.38 -1.90
N GLU A 255 8.46 20.42 -1.29
CA GLU A 255 9.13 21.38 -0.42
C GLU A 255 9.02 20.90 1.03
N ILE A 256 10.15 20.57 1.64
CA ILE A 256 10.24 20.14 3.05
C ILE A 256 10.84 21.30 3.82
N SER A 257 10.17 21.75 4.89
CA SER A 257 10.69 22.85 5.70
C SER A 257 11.95 22.42 6.46
N ASP A 258 12.92 23.32 6.56
CA ASP A 258 14.13 23.13 7.38
C ASP A 258 13.81 22.87 8.86
N GLN A 259 12.65 23.36 9.34
CA GLN A 259 12.17 23.14 10.71
C GLN A 259 11.58 21.74 10.94
N ASP A 260 11.29 20.99 9.88
CA ASP A 260 10.75 19.62 9.91
C ASP A 260 11.87 18.56 9.79
N LEU A 261 13.13 18.98 9.72
CA LEU A 261 14.32 18.13 9.60
C LEU A 261 15.28 18.38 10.76
N ASN A 262 15.41 17.41 11.66
CA ASN A 262 16.43 17.42 12.70
C ASN A 262 17.70 16.71 12.17
N LEU A 263 18.69 17.49 11.74
CA LEU A 263 19.97 16.95 11.25
C LEU A 263 20.80 16.35 12.39
N ASP A 264 21.33 15.17 12.16
CA ASP A 264 22.12 14.35 13.08
C ASP A 264 23.57 14.25 12.55
N GLU A 265 24.22 13.09 12.65
CA GLU A 265 25.59 12.86 12.17
C GLU A 265 25.80 13.06 10.66
N GLU A 266 27.01 13.45 10.27
CA GLU A 266 27.47 13.41 8.87
C GLU A 266 27.76 11.96 8.45
N ILE A 267 27.08 11.48 7.41
CA ILE A 267 27.23 10.12 6.86
C ILE A 267 28.00 10.08 5.51
N GLY A 268 28.55 11.22 5.09
CA GLY A 268 29.53 11.29 3.99
C GLY A 268 29.63 12.68 3.34
N CYS A 269 30.79 13.04 2.84
CA CYS A 269 31.03 14.32 2.15
C CYS A 269 31.69 14.10 0.79
N GLY A 270 31.39 14.98 -0.18
CA GLY A 270 32.02 15.00 -1.49
C GLY A 270 31.96 16.38 -2.13
N ALA A 271 32.56 16.51 -3.32
CA ALA A 271 32.75 17.80 -4.02
C ALA A 271 31.48 18.64 -4.24
N PHE A 272 30.30 18.01 -4.22
CA PHE A 272 29.01 18.65 -4.44
C PHE A 272 28.18 18.87 -3.16
N GLY A 273 28.67 18.45 -1.99
CA GLY A 273 27.96 18.66 -0.72
C GLY A 273 28.16 17.56 0.32
N THR A 274 27.57 17.79 1.49
CA THR A 274 27.65 16.91 2.68
C THR A 274 26.32 16.20 2.90
N VAL A 275 26.35 14.89 3.18
CA VAL A 275 25.22 14.05 3.53
C VAL A 275 25.15 13.88 5.04
N TYR A 276 23.99 14.18 5.63
CA TYR A 276 23.69 13.96 7.03
C TYR A 276 22.66 12.85 7.18
N ARG A 277 22.72 12.09 8.26
CA ARG A 277 21.55 11.42 8.83
C ARG A 277 20.64 12.51 9.43
N ALA A 278 19.33 12.29 9.43
CA ALA A 278 18.36 13.20 10.02
C ALA A 278 17.08 12.47 10.39
N GLU A 279 16.32 13.07 11.30
CA GLU A 279 14.93 12.72 11.58
C GLU A 279 14.01 13.69 10.83
N TRP A 280 13.07 13.15 10.06
CA TRP A 280 11.93 13.90 9.55
C TRP A 280 10.83 13.91 10.60
N ILE A 281 10.66 15.05 11.26
CA ILE A 281 9.94 15.18 12.53
C ILE A 281 8.45 14.83 12.36
N SER A 282 7.78 15.42 11.37
CA SER A 282 6.35 15.17 11.08
C SER A 282 6.04 13.73 10.66
N ARG A 283 7.05 12.96 10.23
CA ARG A 283 6.92 11.56 9.78
C ARG A 283 7.47 10.53 10.75
N HIS A 284 8.15 10.98 11.81
CA HIS A 284 8.92 10.11 12.72
C HIS A 284 9.84 9.12 11.97
N ASN A 285 10.49 9.60 10.91
CA ASN A 285 11.19 8.74 9.94
C ASN A 285 12.65 9.16 9.78
N ILE A 286 13.55 8.18 9.71
CA ILE A 286 14.98 8.44 9.54
C ILE A 286 15.32 8.54 8.06
N VAL A 287 16.01 9.62 7.72
CA VAL A 287 16.32 10.03 6.35
C VAL A 287 17.77 10.53 6.26
N ALA A 288 18.42 10.29 5.14
CA ALA A 288 19.67 10.92 4.76
C ALA A 288 19.34 12.22 4.04
N VAL A 289 19.76 13.37 4.57
CA VAL A 289 19.61 14.71 3.98
C VAL A 289 20.96 15.17 3.50
N LYS A 290 21.15 15.32 2.19
CA LYS A 290 22.35 15.99 1.66
C LYS A 290 22.15 17.51 1.61
N ARG A 291 23.23 18.25 1.71
CA ARG A 291 23.27 19.71 1.75
C ARG A 291 24.34 20.20 0.79
N LEU A 292 23.94 21.00 -0.19
CA LEU A 292 24.86 21.49 -1.21
C LEU A 292 25.80 22.58 -0.68
N HIS A 293 27.06 22.53 -1.13
CA HIS A 293 28.04 23.61 -0.90
C HIS A 293 27.85 24.68 -1.98
N LEU A 294 26.87 25.56 -1.79
CA LEU A 294 26.54 26.63 -2.74
C LEU A 294 27.05 27.97 -2.26
N THR A 295 28.06 28.52 -2.93
CA THR A 295 28.65 29.83 -2.63
C THR A 295 27.86 31.00 -3.20
N GLN A 296 27.13 30.79 -4.30
CA GLN A 296 26.00 31.60 -4.78
C GLN A 296 25.32 30.86 -5.95
N LEU A 297 23.99 30.86 -6.01
CA LEU A 297 23.25 30.38 -7.19
C LEU A 297 22.78 31.58 -8.00
N ASP A 298 23.19 31.66 -9.26
CA ASP A 298 22.50 32.49 -10.25
C ASP A 298 21.12 31.86 -10.63
N LYS A 299 20.38 32.55 -11.51
CA LYS A 299 19.05 32.10 -11.93
C LYS A 299 19.09 30.86 -12.85
N GLU A 300 20.22 30.60 -13.49
CA GLU A 300 20.41 29.47 -14.42
C GLU A 300 20.62 28.19 -13.61
N ALA A 301 21.52 28.23 -12.63
CA ALA A 301 21.77 27.14 -11.69
C ALA A 301 20.54 26.82 -10.80
N GLN A 302 19.74 27.83 -10.42
CA GLN A 302 18.42 27.58 -9.77
C GLN A 302 17.45 26.84 -10.69
N LYS A 303 17.42 27.17 -11.99
CA LYS A 303 16.54 26.53 -12.97
C LYS A 303 16.97 25.10 -13.25
N GLU A 304 18.27 24.85 -13.37
CA GLU A 304 18.84 23.51 -13.52
C GLU A 304 18.54 22.64 -12.28
N PHE A 305 18.76 23.19 -11.08
CA PHE A 305 18.37 22.58 -9.80
C PHE A 305 16.88 22.17 -9.78
N PHE A 306 15.95 23.06 -10.16
CA PHE A 306 14.52 22.71 -10.21
C PHE A 306 14.15 21.72 -11.32
N ASN A 307 14.89 21.69 -12.43
CA ASN A 307 14.70 20.69 -13.49
C ASN A 307 15.13 19.29 -13.03
N GLU A 308 16.29 19.19 -12.38
CA GLU A 308 16.78 17.92 -11.82
C GLU A 308 15.83 17.39 -10.75
N LEU A 309 15.30 18.27 -9.87
CA LEU A 309 14.26 17.89 -8.89
C LEU A 309 13.04 17.26 -9.56
N SER A 310 12.59 17.86 -10.67
CA SER A 310 11.42 17.42 -11.41
C SER A 310 11.64 16.07 -12.13
N LEU A 311 12.89 15.76 -12.49
CA LEU A 311 13.29 14.45 -13.02
C LEU A 311 13.37 13.41 -11.91
N MET A 312 13.92 13.75 -10.75
CA MET A 312 14.21 12.77 -9.70
C MET A 312 12.99 12.38 -8.88
N HIS A 313 12.05 13.32 -8.68
CA HIS A 313 10.69 13.02 -8.23
C HIS A 313 9.97 12.00 -9.14
N SER A 314 10.41 11.85 -10.40
CA SER A 314 9.78 10.91 -11.34
C SER A 314 10.34 9.49 -11.36
N ILE A 315 11.46 9.22 -10.69
CA ILE A 315 12.16 7.93 -10.77
C ILE A 315 11.87 7.12 -9.50
N HIS A 316 10.97 6.14 -9.64
CA HIS A 316 10.60 5.19 -8.60
C HIS A 316 10.90 3.77 -9.10
N TYR A 317 11.88 3.10 -8.50
CA TYR A 317 12.29 1.73 -8.89
C TYR A 317 12.82 0.97 -7.66
N PRO A 318 12.58 -0.35 -7.52
CA PRO A 318 12.95 -1.12 -6.31
C PRO A 318 14.44 -1.14 -5.94
N HIS A 319 15.32 -0.70 -6.84
CA HIS A 319 16.78 -0.63 -6.63
C HIS A 319 17.33 0.80 -6.77
N ILE A 320 16.45 1.82 -6.86
CA ILE A 320 16.83 3.23 -6.89
C ILE A 320 16.34 3.88 -5.60
N ILE A 321 17.21 4.67 -4.98
CA ILE A 321 16.92 5.38 -3.75
C ILE A 321 15.82 6.43 -4.03
N MET A 322 14.71 6.34 -3.30
CA MET A 322 13.51 7.16 -3.49
C MET A 322 13.72 8.59 -2.98
N PHE A 323 13.31 9.57 -3.80
CA PHE A 323 13.40 11.00 -3.53
C PHE A 323 12.13 11.50 -2.83
N TYR A 324 12.22 12.04 -1.61
CA TYR A 324 11.05 12.59 -0.90
C TYR A 324 10.80 14.08 -1.14
N GLY A 325 11.86 14.87 -1.34
CA GLY A 325 11.75 16.31 -1.45
C GLY A 325 13.04 17.07 -1.22
N ALA A 326 12.88 18.39 -1.28
CA ALA A 326 13.90 19.41 -1.19
C ALA A 326 13.50 20.45 -0.14
N CYS A 327 14.46 20.94 0.64
CA CYS A 327 14.34 22.27 1.22
C CYS A 327 14.93 23.28 0.23
N THR A 328 14.26 24.43 0.04
CA THR A 328 14.76 25.59 -0.73
C THR A 328 14.69 26.89 0.08
N GLU A 329 14.38 26.81 1.37
CA GLU A 329 14.50 27.92 2.29
C GLU A 329 15.96 28.45 2.33
N ARG A 330 16.09 29.78 2.50
CA ARG A 330 17.29 30.59 2.16
C ARG A 330 18.64 29.88 2.43
N GLY A 331 19.29 29.43 1.35
CA GLY A 331 20.68 28.96 1.37
C GLY A 331 20.89 27.51 1.82
N LYS A 332 19.82 26.72 1.96
CA LYS A 332 19.88 25.31 2.36
C LYS A 332 19.17 24.40 1.34
N TYR A 333 19.84 24.10 0.22
CA TYR A 333 19.27 23.35 -0.90
C TYR A 333 19.57 21.83 -0.84
N ALA A 334 18.59 20.99 -1.23
CA ALA A 334 18.62 19.51 -1.21
C ALA A 334 17.96 18.85 -2.48
N LEU A 335 18.60 17.85 -3.15
CA LEU A 335 18.28 17.29 -4.52
C LEU A 335 18.95 15.90 -5.01
N SER A 336 18.74 14.67 -4.49
CA SER A 336 19.67 13.48 -4.69
C SER A 336 19.02 12.14 -5.04
N ASN A 337 19.52 11.52 -6.10
CA ASN A 337 20.43 10.38 -6.03
C ASN A 337 21.53 10.61 -7.09
N THR A 338 22.80 10.36 -6.76
CA THR A 338 24.00 10.68 -7.57
C THR A 338 24.16 12.15 -8.02
N ASN A 339 25.24 12.79 -7.58
CA ASN A 339 25.66 14.19 -7.80
C ASN A 339 24.94 15.33 -7.06
N VAL A 340 23.62 15.38 -6.87
CA VAL A 340 22.99 16.49 -6.08
C VAL A 340 22.37 15.95 -4.74
N ALA A 341 21.51 16.63 -3.94
CA ALA A 341 21.43 16.51 -2.44
C ALA A 341 20.14 16.14 -1.55
N ALA A 342 19.26 15.18 -1.81
CA ALA A 342 17.93 14.96 -1.14
C ALA A 342 17.92 14.39 0.29
N VAL A 343 16.69 14.35 0.82
CA VAL A 343 16.09 13.43 1.82
C VAL A 343 15.85 12.02 1.22
N THR A 344 16.42 10.94 1.80
CA THR A 344 16.24 9.54 1.33
C THR A 344 16.35 8.50 2.47
N GLN A 345 15.76 7.29 2.39
CA GLN A 345 15.99 6.26 3.43
C GLN A 345 17.01 5.21 2.96
N LYS A 346 18.14 5.10 3.67
CA LYS A 346 18.95 3.87 3.67
C LYS A 346 18.41 2.92 4.74
N VAL A 347 18.23 1.66 4.38
CA VAL A 347 18.18 0.57 5.36
C VAL A 347 19.62 0.37 5.86
N TRP A 348 19.80 0.42 7.17
CA TRP A 348 21.05 0.10 7.86
C TRP A 348 20.87 -1.23 8.59
#